data_AF-X1PGD9-F1
#
_entry.id   AF-X1PGD9-F1
#
_cell.length_a   1.000
_cell.length_b   1.000
_cell.length_c   1.000
_cell.angle_alpha   90.00
_cell.angle_beta   90.00
_cell.angle_gamma   90.00
#
_symmetry.space_group_name_H-M   'P 1'
#
loop_
_entity.id
_entity.type
_entity.pdbx_description
1 polymer ?
#
loop_
_entity_poly.entity_id
_entity_poly.type
_entity_poly.pdbx_seq_one_letter_code
_entity_poly.pdbx_strand_id
1 'polypeptide(L)'
;GNVKVRLEEVSKTRVKVERITSLANDLALALAASSIRMEAPVPGKSVVGIEVPNTISGLVSLRGVVETSAFQKTEAKSKLALALGKGAGGEAIAADLSRMPHLLIAGATGSGKTVCLNSIICCLLLHNIPNEVRFIMIDPKRVELTPFNSIPHLATPVIVDTNKALSAVL
;
A
#
# COMPACT_ATOMS: atom_id res chain seq x y z
N GLY A 1 9.10 2.33 -10.86
CA GLY A 1 9.81 1.75 -12.02
C GLY A 1 8.93 1.96 -13.22
N ASN A 2 9.51 2.21 -14.40
CA ASN A 2 8.74 2.28 -15.63
C ASN A 2 8.16 0.89 -15.90
N VAL A 3 6.84 0.74 -15.91
CA VAL A 3 6.24 -0.49 -16.40
C VAL A 3 6.57 -0.63 -17.86
N LYS A 4 7.39 -1.64 -18.16
CA LYS A 4 7.57 -2.09 -19.54
C LYS A 4 6.34 -2.93 -19.89
N VAL A 5 5.33 -2.28 -20.46
CA VAL A 5 4.25 -2.98 -21.14
C VAL A 5 4.80 -3.47 -22.47
N ARG A 6 5.08 -4.77 -22.58
CA ARG A 6 5.42 -5.41 -23.85
C ARG A 6 4.15 -6.06 -24.39
N LEU A 7 3.62 -5.50 -25.48
CA LEU A 7 2.53 -6.10 -26.25
C LEU A 7 3.15 -6.85 -27.41
N GLU A 8 3.01 -8.18 -27.41
CA GLU A 8 3.54 -9.04 -28.45
C GLU A 8 2.44 -10.02 -28.88
N GLU A 9 1.92 -9.84 -30.10
CA GLU A 9 0.89 -10.71 -30.67
C GLU A 9 1.57 -11.76 -31.55
N VAL A 10 1.76 -12.96 -30.99
CA VAL A 10 2.51 -14.05 -31.66
C VAL A 10 1.60 -14.94 -32.52
N SER A 11 0.30 -15.06 -32.20
CA SER A 11 -0.67 -15.89 -32.94
C SER A 11 -2.12 -15.70 -32.44
N LYS A 12 -3.11 -15.83 -33.34
CA LYS A 12 -4.55 -15.88 -33.01
C LYS A 12 -5.04 -17.31 -32.85
N THR A 13 -4.84 -17.87 -31.66
CA THR A 13 -5.41 -19.17 -31.27
C THR A 13 -6.48 -18.97 -30.20
N ARG A 14 -7.66 -19.58 -30.33
CA ARG A 14 -8.69 -19.57 -29.27
C ARG A 14 -8.24 -20.51 -28.14
N VAL A 15 -7.73 -19.94 -27.06
CA VAL A 15 -7.33 -20.67 -25.85
C VAL A 15 -8.30 -20.32 -24.72
N LYS A 16 -8.77 -21.32 -23.97
CA LYS A 16 -9.57 -21.10 -22.76
C LYS A 16 -8.70 -20.37 -21.72
N VAL A 17 -9.25 -19.32 -21.10
CA VAL A 17 -8.57 -18.54 -20.05
C VAL A 17 -8.06 -19.45 -18.93
N GLU A 18 -8.85 -20.43 -18.53
CA GLU A 18 -8.51 -21.43 -17.51
C GLU A 18 -7.20 -22.17 -17.81
N ARG A 19 -6.95 -22.48 -19.09
CA ARG A 19 -5.72 -23.16 -19.53
C ARG A 19 -4.49 -22.25 -19.46
N ILE A 20 -4.68 -20.94 -19.59
CA ILE A 20 -3.60 -19.96 -19.41
C ILE A 20 -3.30 -19.82 -17.92
N THR A 21 -4.32 -19.66 -17.09
CA THR A 21 -4.17 -19.51 -15.64
C THR A 21 -3.58 -20.76 -14.99
N SER A 22 -3.87 -21.97 -15.50
CA SER A 22 -3.29 -23.21 -14.99
C SER A 22 -1.77 -23.33 -15.24
N LEU A 23 -1.23 -22.62 -16.23
CA LEU A 23 0.19 -22.63 -16.58
C LEU A 23 1.01 -21.60 -15.80
N ALA A 24 0.44 -20.96 -14.77
CA ALA A 24 1.11 -19.87 -14.05
C ALA A 24 2.49 -20.28 -13.47
N ASN A 25 2.59 -21.49 -12.92
CA ASN A 25 3.86 -21.99 -12.37
C ASN A 25 4.90 -22.28 -13.46
N ASP A 26 4.47 -22.87 -14.59
CA ASP A 26 5.36 -23.16 -15.71
C ASP A 26 5.87 -21.88 -16.37
N LEU A 27 5.00 -20.87 -16.48
CA LEU A 27 5.37 -19.54 -16.96
C LEU A 27 6.34 -18.83 -16.00
N ALA A 28 6.11 -18.93 -14.68
CA ALA A 28 7.03 -18.39 -13.69
C ALA A 28 8.42 -19.04 -13.81
N LEU A 29 8.47 -20.37 -13.98
CA LEU A 29 9.70 -21.12 -14.20
C LEU A 29 10.41 -20.68 -15.49
N ALA A 30 9.68 -20.59 -16.60
CA ALA A 30 10.22 -20.17 -17.90
C ALA A 30 10.75 -18.73 -17.90
N LEU A 31 10.16 -17.85 -17.08
CA LEU A 31 10.58 -16.46 -16.92
C LEU A 31 11.65 -16.27 -15.83
N ALA A 32 12.10 -17.34 -15.18
CA ALA A 32 13.00 -17.29 -14.02
C ALA A 32 12.49 -16.34 -12.91
N ALA A 33 11.17 -16.28 -12.72
CA ALA A 33 10.51 -15.47 -11.71
C ALA A 33 10.10 -16.32 -10.50
N SER A 34 10.19 -15.75 -9.30
CA SER A 34 9.77 -16.44 -8.07
C SER A 34 8.27 -16.75 -8.03
N SER A 35 7.46 -15.88 -8.63
CA SER A 35 6.02 -16.04 -8.85
C SER A 35 5.57 -15.07 -9.93
N ILE A 36 4.41 -15.32 -10.54
CA ILE A 36 3.74 -14.37 -11.45
C ILE A 36 2.29 -14.18 -10.99
N ARG A 37 1.72 -12.99 -11.22
CA ARG A 37 0.31 -12.72 -10.95
C ARG A 37 -0.46 -12.67 -12.27
N MET A 38 -1.53 -13.45 -12.36
CA MET A 38 -2.40 -13.52 -13.53
C MET A 38 -3.70 -12.76 -13.22
N GLU A 39 -4.10 -11.86 -14.11
CA GLU A 39 -5.38 -11.14 -14.04
C GLU A 39 -6.19 -11.43 -15.30
N ALA A 40 -7.25 -12.22 -15.17
CA ALA A 40 -7.97 -12.76 -16.31
C ALA A 40 -9.49 -12.78 -16.09
N PRO A 41 -10.30 -12.10 -16.95
CA PRO A 41 -9.88 -11.03 -17.86
C PRO A 41 -9.50 -9.75 -17.08
N VAL A 42 -8.67 -8.89 -17.67
CA VAL A 42 -8.45 -7.54 -17.13
C VAL A 42 -9.78 -6.78 -17.15
N PRO A 43 -10.22 -6.15 -16.04
CA PRO A 43 -11.48 -5.43 -16.00
C PRO A 43 -11.63 -4.43 -17.16
N GLY A 44 -12.71 -4.58 -17.93
CA GLY A 44 -13.00 -3.73 -19.08
C GLY A 44 -12.16 -4.00 -20.34
N LYS A 45 -11.33 -5.05 -20.38
CA LYS A 45 -10.51 -5.41 -21.55
C LYS A 45 -10.57 -6.91 -21.86
N SER A 46 -10.59 -7.25 -23.14
CA SER A 46 -10.54 -8.65 -23.63
C SER A 46 -9.10 -9.19 -23.66
N VAL A 47 -8.34 -9.00 -22.59
CA VAL A 47 -6.93 -9.43 -22.46
C VAL A 47 -6.68 -10.11 -21.12
N VAL A 48 -5.68 -10.96 -21.07
CA VAL A 48 -5.13 -11.52 -19.82
C VAL A 48 -3.91 -10.69 -19.43
N GLY A 49 -3.92 -10.12 -18.23
CA GLY A 49 -2.78 -9.45 -17.64
C GLY A 49 -1.84 -10.46 -16.98
N ILE A 50 -0.56 -10.35 -17.25
CA ILE A 50 0.49 -11.13 -16.59
C ILE A 50 1.48 -10.15 -15.96
N GLU A 51 1.54 -10.14 -14.64
CA GLU A 51 2.50 -9.35 -13.87
C GLU A 51 3.69 -10.23 -13.49
N VAL A 52 4.86 -9.83 -13.95
CA VAL A 52 6.13 -10.50 -13.66
C VAL A 52 6.94 -9.61 -12.72
N PRO A 53 7.42 -10.12 -11.58
CA PRO A 53 8.27 -9.36 -10.67
C PRO A 53 9.50 -8.81 -11.40
N ASN A 54 9.89 -7.59 -11.06
CA ASN A 54 11.14 -7.02 -11.55
C ASN A 54 12.33 -7.83 -11.00
N THR A 55 13.34 -8.07 -11.83
CA THR A 55 14.61 -8.71 -11.41
C THR A 55 15.35 -7.89 -10.35
N ILE A 56 15.22 -6.56 -10.38
CA ILE A 56 15.73 -5.64 -9.37
C ILE A 56 14.56 -4.81 -8.85
N SER A 57 14.25 -4.94 -7.56
CA SER A 57 13.22 -4.14 -6.92
C SER A 57 13.71 -2.70 -6.72
N GLY A 58 12.87 -1.74 -7.09
CA GLY A 58 13.13 -0.33 -6.84
C GLY A 58 12.54 0.09 -5.49
N LEU A 59 13.29 0.84 -4.70
CA LEU A 59 12.78 1.41 -3.45
C LEU A 59 11.68 2.45 -3.73
N VAL A 60 10.56 2.32 -3.03
CA VAL A 60 9.50 3.34 -3.00
C VAL A 60 9.61 4.09 -1.69
N SER A 61 10.16 5.30 -1.74
CA SER A 61 10.28 6.16 -0.56
C SER A 61 9.00 6.98 -0.34
N LEU A 62 8.67 7.24 0.93
CA LEU A 62 7.57 8.13 1.30
C LEU A 62 7.73 9.52 0.65
N ARG A 63 8.94 10.08 0.71
CA ARG A 63 9.31 11.35 0.06
C ARG A 63 8.94 11.36 -1.44
N GLY A 64 9.29 10.29 -2.15
CA GLY A 64 9.03 10.19 -3.58
C GLY A 64 7.54 10.11 -3.95
N VAL A 65 6.65 9.90 -2.99
CA VAL A 65 5.19 9.94 -3.17
C VAL A 65 4.64 11.29 -2.74
N VAL A 66 5.06 11.82 -1.58
CA VAL A 66 4.54 13.09 -1.05
C VAL A 66 4.93 14.30 -1.91
N GLU A 67 6.08 14.26 -2.59
CA GLU A 67 6.51 15.34 -3.50
C GLU A 67 5.76 15.33 -4.85
N THR A 68 4.86 14.36 -5.08
CA THR A 68 4.13 14.28 -6.35
C THR A 68 2.89 15.16 -6.36
N SER A 69 2.53 15.64 -7.56
CA SER A 69 1.31 16.42 -7.75
C SER A 69 0.03 15.65 -7.40
N ALA A 70 0.04 14.31 -7.51
CA ALA A 70 -1.06 13.45 -7.11
C ALA A 70 -1.34 13.55 -5.59
N PHE A 71 -0.28 13.47 -4.78
CA PHE A 71 -0.39 13.63 -3.34
C PHE A 71 -0.75 15.06 -2.94
N GLN A 72 -0.02 16.07 -3.45
CA GLN A 72 -0.25 17.48 -3.11
C GLN A 72 -1.69 17.94 -3.41
N LYS A 73 -2.29 17.46 -4.50
CA LYS A 73 -3.70 17.73 -4.82
C LYS A 73 -4.68 17.11 -3.82
N THR A 74 -4.33 15.99 -3.22
CA THR A 74 -5.14 15.30 -2.21
C THR A 74 -4.98 15.99 -0.85
N GLU A 75 -3.74 16.29 -0.45
CA GLU A 75 -3.39 17.03 0.75
C GLU A 75 -4.07 18.41 0.82
N ALA A 76 -4.08 19.14 -0.30
CA ALA A 76 -4.75 20.44 -0.38
C ALA A 76 -6.26 20.39 -0.10
N LYS A 77 -6.89 19.20 -0.18
CA LYS A 77 -8.33 19.00 0.01
C LYS A 77 -8.67 18.31 1.33
N SER A 78 -7.73 17.56 1.93
CA SER A 78 -7.97 16.77 3.13
C SER A 78 -6.75 16.69 4.02
N LYS A 79 -6.99 16.89 5.32
CA LYS A 79 -6.00 16.71 6.39
C LYS A 79 -5.66 15.24 6.63
N LEU A 80 -6.48 14.32 6.12
CA LEU A 80 -6.26 12.88 6.21
C LEU A 80 -5.77 12.27 4.88
N ALA A 81 -5.01 13.05 4.11
CA ALA A 81 -4.33 12.56 2.91
C ALA A 81 -3.22 11.56 3.28
N LEU A 82 -3.20 10.42 2.59
CA LEU A 82 -2.29 9.30 2.82
C LEU A 82 -1.47 9.03 1.55
N ALA A 83 -0.14 9.00 1.69
CA ALA A 83 0.77 8.51 0.66
C ALA A 83 0.90 6.98 0.77
N LEU A 84 0.27 6.23 -0.14
CA LEU A 84 0.21 4.77 -0.06
C LEU A 84 1.39 4.07 -0.77
N GLY A 85 1.98 4.71 -1.76
CA GLY A 85 3.11 4.14 -2.50
C GLY A 85 3.03 4.42 -3.99
N LYS A 86 3.40 3.43 -4.79
CA LYS A 86 3.32 3.47 -6.24
C LYS A 86 2.47 2.31 -6.74
N GLY A 87 1.64 2.57 -7.74
CA GLY A 87 0.89 1.53 -8.43
C GLY A 87 1.80 0.67 -9.30
N ALA A 88 1.22 -0.35 -9.93
CA ALA A 88 1.95 -1.25 -10.81
C ALA A 88 2.71 -0.44 -11.88
N GLY A 89 2.05 0.55 -12.48
CA GLY A 89 2.57 1.51 -13.49
C GLY A 89 3.70 2.42 -13.03
N GLY A 90 3.97 2.49 -11.72
CA GLY A 90 4.94 3.38 -11.11
C GLY A 90 4.39 4.77 -10.77
N GLU A 91 3.14 5.06 -11.10
CA GLU A 91 2.42 6.26 -10.69
C GLU A 91 2.28 6.31 -9.17
N ALA A 92 2.41 7.51 -8.59
CA ALA A 92 2.20 7.70 -7.17
C ALA A 92 0.72 7.54 -6.80
N ILE A 93 0.46 6.79 -5.74
CA ILE A 93 -0.88 6.54 -5.22
C ILE A 93 -1.04 7.30 -3.91
N ALA A 94 -2.01 8.23 -3.92
CA ALA A 94 -2.47 8.95 -2.76
C ALA A 94 -3.95 8.64 -2.52
N ALA A 95 -4.35 8.59 -1.25
CA ALA A 95 -5.73 8.37 -0.83
C ALA A 95 -6.15 9.41 0.21
N ASP A 96 -7.44 9.57 0.41
CA ASP A 96 -8.01 10.41 1.46
C ASP A 96 -8.79 9.52 2.42
N LEU A 97 -8.30 9.40 3.66
CA LEU A 97 -8.93 8.57 4.67
C LEU A 97 -10.33 9.08 5.05
N SER A 98 -10.65 10.36 4.86
CA SER A 98 -12.02 10.85 5.12
C SER A 98 -13.07 10.23 4.18
N ARG A 99 -12.64 9.83 2.97
CA ARG A 99 -13.47 9.13 1.99
C ARG A 99 -13.50 7.61 2.20
N MET A 100 -12.57 7.11 3.03
CA MET A 100 -12.46 5.72 3.47
C MET A 100 -12.37 5.73 5.00
N PRO A 101 -13.47 6.07 5.70
CA PRO A 101 -13.43 6.53 7.09
C PRO A 101 -12.76 5.55 8.06
N HIS A 102 -12.63 4.29 7.66
CA HIS A 102 -11.84 3.27 8.35
C HIS A 102 -10.96 2.51 7.36
N LEU A 103 -9.76 2.15 7.81
CA LEU A 103 -8.78 1.38 7.04
C LEU A 103 -8.35 0.15 7.83
N LEU A 104 -8.43 -1.02 7.20
CA LEU A 104 -7.89 -2.27 7.73
C LEU A 104 -6.56 -2.61 7.04
N ILE A 105 -5.50 -2.79 7.81
CA ILE A 105 -4.18 -3.22 7.31
C ILE A 105 -3.87 -4.62 7.87
N ALA A 106 -3.81 -5.61 6.99
CA ALA A 106 -3.50 -7.01 7.32
C ALA A 106 -2.35 -7.53 6.46
N GLY A 107 -1.58 -8.47 7.01
CA GLY A 107 -0.44 -9.07 6.33
C GLY A 107 0.39 -9.95 7.26
N ALA A 108 1.07 -10.94 6.69
CA ALA A 108 1.99 -11.84 7.40
C ALA A 108 3.27 -11.12 7.85
N THR A 109 4.04 -11.71 8.76
CA THR A 109 5.35 -11.19 9.16
C THR A 109 6.25 -11.03 7.94
N GLY A 110 6.96 -9.89 7.83
CA GLY A 110 7.83 -9.60 6.69
C GLY A 110 7.12 -9.03 5.45
N SER A 111 5.79 -8.97 5.42
CA SER A 111 5.02 -8.42 4.28
C SER A 111 5.06 -6.87 4.16
N GLY A 112 5.67 -6.19 5.13
CA GLY A 112 5.75 -4.72 5.15
C GLY A 112 4.63 -4.01 5.90
N LYS A 113 3.76 -4.72 6.64
CA LYS A 113 2.66 -4.12 7.43
C LYS A 113 3.13 -2.99 8.36
N THR A 114 4.16 -3.23 9.17
CA THR A 114 4.74 -2.21 10.06
C THR A 114 5.24 -1.00 9.29
N VAL A 115 5.93 -1.22 8.18
CA VAL A 115 6.47 -0.14 7.35
C VAL A 115 5.34 0.69 6.74
N CYS A 116 4.26 0.05 6.30
CA CYS A 116 3.05 0.72 5.81
C CYS A 116 2.40 1.57 6.90
N LEU A 117 2.21 1.01 8.10
CA LEU A 117 1.65 1.74 9.24
C LEU A 117 2.48 2.96 9.61
N ASN A 118 3.80 2.79 9.74
CA ASN A 118 4.72 3.89 10.03
C ASN A 118 4.73 4.95 8.92
N SER A 119 4.63 4.53 7.65
CA SER A 119 4.56 5.47 6.52
C SER A 119 3.30 6.32 6.57
N ILE A 120 2.16 5.72 6.94
CA ILE A 120 0.88 6.43 7.13
C ILE A 120 0.99 7.44 8.29
N ILE A 121 1.51 7.02 9.44
CA ILE A 121 1.66 7.89 10.62
C ILE A 121 2.61 9.05 10.28
N CYS A 122 3.79 8.77 9.73
CA CYS A 122 4.74 9.78 9.32
C CYS A 122 4.17 10.73 8.26
N CYS A 123 3.41 10.23 7.29
CA CYS A 123 2.74 11.06 6.29
C CYS A 123 1.80 12.07 6.97
N LEU A 124 0.94 11.61 7.88
CA LEU A 124 0.04 12.50 8.61
C LEU A 124 0.80 13.52 9.48
N LEU A 125 1.88 13.11 10.14
CA LEU A 125 2.71 14.00 10.97
C LEU A 125 3.45 15.07 10.17
N LEU A 126 3.91 14.74 8.95
CA LEU A 126 4.62 15.67 8.07
C LEU A 126 3.72 16.80 7.56
N HIS A 127 2.41 16.54 7.44
CA HIS A 127 1.48 17.41 6.73
C HIS A 127 0.40 18.03 7.61
N ASN A 128 0.37 17.71 8.91
CA ASN A 128 -0.63 18.23 9.83
C ASN A 128 -0.02 18.67 11.16
N ILE A 129 -0.55 19.77 11.71
CA ILE A 129 -0.20 20.20 13.07
C ILE A 129 -1.04 19.46 14.12
N PRO A 130 -0.62 19.41 15.40
CA PRO A 130 -1.33 18.67 16.45
C PRO A 130 -2.80 19.04 16.63
N ASN A 131 -3.19 20.27 16.28
CA ASN A 131 -4.59 20.71 16.40
C ASN A 131 -5.48 20.26 15.22
N GLU A 132 -4.88 19.78 14.13
CA GLU A 132 -5.62 19.28 12.95
C GLU A 132 -5.82 17.77 13.00
N VAL A 133 -4.81 17.03 13.48
CA VAL A 133 -4.85 15.57 13.60
C VAL A 133 -4.32 15.16 14.97
N ARG A 134 -5.11 14.34 15.68
CA ARG A 134 -4.73 13.74 16.97
C ARG A 134 -4.74 12.22 16.84
N PHE A 135 -3.79 11.57 17.50
CA PHE A 135 -3.69 10.11 17.53
C PHE A 135 -4.07 9.55 18.90
N ILE A 136 -4.81 8.45 18.86
CA ILE A 136 -4.87 7.48 19.94
C ILE A 136 -4.20 6.22 19.40
N MET A 137 -3.08 5.84 19.99
CA MET A 137 -2.28 4.69 19.55
C MET A 137 -2.40 3.57 20.57
N ILE A 138 -2.72 2.37 20.08
CA ILE A 138 -2.87 1.17 20.90
C ILE A 138 -1.86 0.14 20.39
N ASP A 139 -0.91 -0.24 21.24
CA ASP A 139 0.12 -1.23 20.94
C ASP A 139 0.29 -2.21 22.11
N PRO A 140 -0.57 -3.25 22.17
CA PRO A 140 -0.53 -4.24 23.24
C PRO A 140 0.78 -5.04 23.27
N LYS A 141 1.49 -5.11 22.14
CA LYS A 141 2.74 -5.85 22.00
C LYS A 141 3.97 -5.02 22.34
N ARG A 142 3.84 -3.69 22.37
CA ARG A 142 4.91 -2.71 22.63
C ARG A 142 6.04 -2.72 21.60
N VAL A 143 5.77 -3.20 20.39
CA VAL A 143 6.80 -3.42 19.36
C VAL A 143 6.82 -2.29 18.33
N GLU A 144 5.65 -1.75 17.97
CA GLU A 144 5.47 -1.02 16.72
C GLU A 144 5.26 0.48 16.94
N LEU A 145 4.46 0.86 17.94
CA LEU A 145 4.00 2.24 18.12
C LEU A 145 4.65 2.96 19.30
N THR A 146 5.34 2.24 20.19
CA THR A 146 6.05 2.81 21.33
C THR A 146 7.05 3.92 20.98
N PRO A 147 7.72 3.95 19.81
CA PRO A 147 8.57 5.08 19.43
C PRO A 147 7.84 6.42 19.29
N PHE A 148 6.52 6.43 19.12
CA PHE A 148 5.73 7.64 18.92
C PHE A 148 5.30 8.35 20.22
N ASN A 149 5.61 7.81 21.41
CA ASN A 149 5.11 8.34 22.70
C ASN A 149 5.36 9.84 22.95
N SER A 150 6.37 10.44 22.32
CA SER A 150 6.76 11.84 22.56
C SER A 150 6.21 12.84 21.56
N ILE A 151 5.36 12.42 20.62
CA ILE A 151 4.81 13.35 19.60
C ILE A 151 3.67 14.20 20.20
N PRO A 152 3.59 15.49 19.85
CA PRO A 152 2.55 16.39 20.36
C PRO A 152 1.14 16.04 19.84
N HIS A 153 1.03 15.24 18.78
CA HIS A 153 -0.23 14.78 18.21
C HIS A 153 -0.93 13.71 19.05
N LEU A 154 -0.26 13.08 20.03
CA LEU A 154 -0.90 12.08 20.88
C LEU A 154 -1.93 12.72 21.83
N ALA A 155 -3.13 12.15 21.87
CA ALA A 155 -4.16 12.52 22.85
C ALA A 155 -3.87 11.93 24.24
N THR A 156 -3.19 10.78 24.27
CA THR A 156 -2.75 10.05 25.45
C THR A 156 -1.45 9.31 25.11
N PRO A 157 -0.58 8.99 26.08
CA PRO A 157 0.51 8.05 25.85
C PRO A 157 0.01 6.75 25.19
N VAL A 158 0.89 6.10 24.42
CA VAL A 158 0.58 4.86 23.69
C VAL A 158 0.02 3.82 24.66
N ILE A 159 -1.19 3.36 24.38
CA ILE A 159 -1.93 2.46 25.23
C ILE A 159 -1.42 1.03 24.99
N VAL A 160 -0.82 0.46 26.03
CA VAL A 160 -0.30 -0.93 26.00
C VAL A 160 -1.23 -1.92 26.71
N ASP A 161 -2.12 -1.42 27.56
CA ASP A 161 -3.07 -2.23 28.33
C ASP A 161 -4.38 -2.37 27.54
N THR A 162 -4.75 -3.61 27.22
CA THR A 162 -5.96 -3.92 26.45
C THR A 162 -7.24 -3.47 27.16
N ASN A 163 -7.26 -3.45 28.49
CA ASN A 163 -8.42 -2.98 29.25
C ASN A 163 -8.57 -1.46 29.11
N LYS A 164 -7.45 -0.72 29.12
CA LYS A 164 -7.46 0.74 28.91
C LYS A 164 -7.80 1.12 27.47
N ALA A 165 -7.53 0.26 26.50
CA ALA A 165 -7.88 0.49 25.11
C ALA A 165 -9.39 0.64 24.92
N LEU A 166 -10.21 -0.13 25.64
CA LEU A 166 -11.68 -0.02 25.58
C LEU A 166 -12.17 1.36 26.00
N SER A 167 -11.60 1.90 27.08
CA SER A 167 -11.95 3.24 27.59
C SER A 167 -11.49 4.40 26.72
N ALA A 168 -10.61 4.16 25.73
CA ALA A 168 -10.11 5.19 24.83
C ALA A 168 -10.83 5.23 23.47
N VAL A 169 -11.60 4.19 23.15
CA VAL A 169 -12.33 4.04 21.88
C VAL A 169 -13.86 4.24 22.08
N LEU A 170 -14.32 4.16 23.33
CA LEU A 170 -15.69 4.50 23.77
C LEU A 170 -15.79 5.96 24.20
#